data_AF-A0A0S9SFC0-F1
#
_entry.id   AF-A0A0S9SFC0-F1
#
_cell.length_a   1.000
_cell.length_b   1.000
_cell.length_c   1.000
_cell.angle_alpha   90.00
_cell.angle_beta   90.00
_cell.angle_gamma   90.00
#
_symmetry.space_group_name_H-M   'P 1'
#
loop_
_entity.id
_entity.type
_entity.pdbx_description
1 polymer ?
#
loop_
_entity_poly.entity_id
_entity_poly.type
_entity_poly.pdbx_seq_one_letter_code
_entity_poly.pdbx_strand_id
1 'polypeptide(L)'
;MNPSHAAFFERPEARLLKDKLTRPEMLPQYELLSRLEIPAVQAAIWDIEPILEQFDPATRNYAIQSSGALIGDIMASRGFRIARDARGEKRRGRVRKARFVKSGTIWELPMQADDDHRKKVASIMDDIMIRYRDTLAELAK
;
A
#
# COMPACT_ATOMS: atom_id res chain seq x y z
N MET A 1 -12.82 -0.08 10.45
CA MET A 1 -13.39 -1.32 9.89
C MET A 1 -14.90 -1.35 10.07
N ASN A 2 -15.61 -2.05 9.18
CA ASN A 2 -16.96 -2.53 9.49
C ASN A 2 -16.87 -3.53 10.68
N PRO A 3 -17.75 -3.44 11.71
CA PRO A 3 -17.80 -4.40 12.81
C PRO A 3 -17.82 -5.87 12.39
N SER A 4 -18.45 -6.20 11.26
CA SER A 4 -18.52 -7.59 10.76
C SER A 4 -17.13 -8.15 10.37
N HIS A 5 -16.28 -7.31 9.77
CA HIS A 5 -14.92 -7.69 9.41
C HIS A 5 -14.00 -7.72 10.64
N ALA A 6 -14.24 -6.84 11.62
CA ALA A 6 -13.51 -6.89 12.88
C ALA A 6 -13.79 -8.20 13.62
N ALA A 7 -15.08 -8.57 13.74
CA ALA A 7 -15.51 -9.80 14.41
C ALA A 7 -14.98 -11.08 13.74
N PHE A 8 -14.69 -11.04 12.43
CA PHE A 8 -14.08 -12.17 11.72
C PHE A 8 -12.72 -12.53 12.34
N PHE A 9 -11.88 -11.54 12.61
CA PHE A 9 -10.51 -11.74 13.09
C PHE A 9 -10.41 -12.14 14.57
N GLU A 10 -11.53 -12.10 15.30
CA GLU A 10 -11.62 -12.62 16.66
C GLU A 10 -11.84 -14.14 16.69
N ARG A 11 -12.16 -14.75 15.54
CA ARG A 11 -12.28 -16.21 15.43
C ARG A 11 -10.89 -16.87 15.43
N PRO A 12 -10.72 -18.03 16.08
CA PRO A 12 -9.43 -18.73 16.14
C PRO A 12 -8.78 -18.95 14.77
N GLU A 13 -9.56 -19.37 13.79
CA GLU A 13 -9.11 -19.69 12.43
C GLU A 13 -8.66 -18.45 11.64
N ALA A 14 -9.17 -17.26 11.96
CA ALA A 14 -8.83 -16.01 11.30
C ALA A 14 -7.68 -15.25 11.99
N ARG A 15 -7.29 -15.68 13.19
CA ARG A 15 -6.26 -15.00 13.98
C ARG A 15 -4.90 -15.02 13.30
N LEU A 16 -4.51 -16.16 12.73
CA LEU A 16 -3.26 -16.28 11.95
C LEU A 16 -3.23 -15.32 10.76
N LEU A 17 -4.38 -15.08 10.14
CA LEU A 17 -4.51 -14.13 9.03
C LEU A 17 -4.30 -12.69 9.52
N LYS A 18 -4.92 -12.31 10.65
CA LYS A 18 -4.72 -11.00 11.29
C LYS A 18 -3.24 -10.77 11.62
N ASP A 19 -2.61 -11.76 12.24
CA ASP A 19 -1.21 -11.68 12.68
C ASP A 19 -0.29 -11.44 11.49
N LYS A 20 -0.45 -12.19 10.39
CA LYS A 20 0.34 -12.00 9.17
C LYS A 20 0.17 -10.63 8.53
N LEU A 21 -1.05 -10.10 8.54
CA LEU A 21 -1.40 -8.80 7.94
C LEU A 21 -0.97 -7.59 8.77
N THR A 22 -0.76 -7.77 10.08
CA THR A 22 -0.50 -6.69 11.04
C THR A 22 0.93 -6.69 11.58
N ARG A 23 1.83 -7.55 11.07
CA ARG A 23 3.23 -7.55 11.51
C ARG A 23 3.85 -6.17 11.28
N PRO A 24 4.73 -5.70 12.19
CA PRO A 24 5.30 -4.35 12.11
C PRO A 24 5.96 -4.03 10.76
N GLU A 25 6.59 -5.01 10.12
CA GLU A 25 7.24 -4.88 8.82
C GLU A 25 6.27 -4.70 7.65
N MET A 26 4.98 -5.01 7.83
CA MET A 26 3.99 -4.93 6.75
C MET A 26 3.65 -3.49 6.40
N LEU A 27 3.63 -2.58 7.38
CA LEU A 27 3.26 -1.19 7.13
C LEU A 27 4.21 -0.54 6.10
N PRO A 28 5.54 -0.53 6.28
CA PRO A 28 6.45 -0.01 5.26
C PRO A 28 6.28 -0.65 3.88
N GLN A 29 5.93 -1.94 3.83
CA GLN A 29 5.70 -2.65 2.57
C GLN A 29 4.40 -2.20 1.88
N TYR A 30 3.30 -2.04 2.62
CA TYR A 30 2.04 -1.52 2.09
C TYR A 30 2.22 -0.10 1.53
N GLU A 31 2.96 0.74 2.25
CA GLU A 31 3.29 2.09 1.79
C GLU A 31 4.15 2.06 0.51
N LEU A 32 5.21 1.23 0.50
CA LEU A 32 6.10 1.10 -0.65
C LEU A 32 5.34 0.67 -1.90
N LEU A 33 4.49 -0.35 -1.79
CA LEU A 33 3.69 -0.80 -2.93
C LEU A 33 2.73 0.26 -3.41
N SER A 34 2.13 1.02 -2.49
CA SER A 34 1.24 2.13 -2.84
C SER A 34 1.98 3.23 -3.60
N ARG A 35 3.23 3.56 -3.22
CA ARG A 35 4.11 4.47 -3.97
C ARG A 35 4.43 3.97 -5.38
N LEU A 36 4.51 2.65 -5.55
CA LEU A 36 4.75 1.99 -6.84
C LEU A 36 3.45 1.75 -7.64
N GLU A 37 2.32 2.26 -7.17
CA GLU A 37 0.99 2.03 -7.77
C GLU A 37 0.58 0.56 -7.84
N ILE A 38 1.11 -0.26 -6.93
CA ILE A 38 0.81 -1.68 -6.77
C ILE A 38 -0.19 -1.84 -5.60
N PRO A 39 -1.18 -2.75 -5.69
CA PRO A 39 -2.07 -3.02 -4.57
C PRO A 39 -1.32 -3.39 -3.29
N ALA A 40 -1.66 -2.76 -2.16
CA ALA A 40 -0.98 -3.01 -0.88
C ALA A 40 -1.02 -4.50 -0.45
N VAL A 41 -2.13 -5.18 -0.71
CA VAL A 41 -2.30 -6.62 -0.41
C VAL A 41 -1.25 -7.52 -1.08
N GLN A 42 -0.61 -7.06 -2.17
CA GLN A 42 0.46 -7.80 -2.84
C GLN A 42 1.64 -8.08 -1.91
N ALA A 43 1.89 -7.25 -0.88
CA ALA A 43 2.96 -7.46 0.09
C ALA A 43 2.72 -8.71 0.94
N ALA A 44 1.46 -8.99 1.28
CA ALA A 44 1.10 -10.07 2.19
C ALA A 44 0.73 -11.38 1.47
N ILE A 45 0.59 -11.35 0.13
CA ILE A 45 -0.12 -12.41 -0.59
C ILE A 45 0.50 -13.80 -0.38
N TRP A 46 1.83 -13.89 -0.40
CA TRP A 46 2.56 -15.14 -0.22
C TRP A 46 2.39 -15.74 1.17
N ASP A 47 2.20 -14.91 2.19
CA ASP A 47 1.97 -15.35 3.56
C ASP A 47 0.52 -15.76 3.83
N ILE A 48 -0.43 -15.08 3.20
CA ILE A 48 -1.85 -15.29 3.50
C ILE A 48 -2.51 -16.36 2.62
N GLU A 49 -2.03 -16.62 1.39
CA GLU A 49 -2.66 -17.61 0.51
C GLU A 49 -2.71 -19.03 1.09
N PRO A 50 -1.65 -19.55 1.75
CA PRO A 50 -1.71 -20.86 2.40
C PRO A 50 -2.75 -20.93 3.54
N ILE A 51 -3.04 -19.80 4.18
CA ILE A 51 -4.09 -19.70 5.21
C ILE A 51 -5.46 -19.66 4.52
N LEU A 52 -5.60 -18.87 3.46
CA LEU A 52 -6.84 -18.75 2.69
C LEU A 52 -7.28 -20.08 2.06
N GLU A 53 -6.33 -20.94 1.69
CA GLU A 53 -6.60 -22.25 1.11
C GLU A 53 -7.34 -23.18 2.08
N GLN A 54 -7.12 -23.04 3.39
CA GLN A 54 -7.73 -23.87 4.42
C GLN A 54 -9.21 -23.58 4.64
N PHE A 55 -9.68 -22.39 4.23
CA PHE A 55 -11.10 -22.04 4.30
C PHE A 55 -11.89 -22.67 3.16
N ASP A 56 -13.16 -22.99 3.45
CA ASP A 56 -14.14 -23.28 2.41
C ASP A 56 -14.35 -22.05 1.48
N PRO A 57 -14.89 -22.24 0.26
CA PRO A 57 -15.00 -21.14 -0.70
C PRO A 57 -15.76 -19.90 -0.21
N ALA A 58 -16.82 -20.08 0.60
CA ALA A 58 -17.61 -18.96 1.10
C ALA A 58 -16.84 -18.17 2.16
N THR A 59 -16.27 -18.89 3.14
CA THR A 59 -15.43 -18.27 4.18
C THR A 59 -14.18 -17.64 3.59
N ARG A 60 -13.57 -18.24 2.58
CA ARG A 60 -12.40 -17.69 1.87
C ARG A 60 -12.70 -16.35 1.23
N ASN A 61 -13.82 -16.21 0.53
CA ASN A 61 -14.21 -14.93 -0.07
C ASN A 61 -14.40 -13.86 1.00
N TYR A 62 -15.02 -14.21 2.12
CA TYR A 62 -15.19 -13.30 3.25
C TYR A 62 -13.86 -12.95 3.93
N ALA A 63 -12.94 -13.90 4.04
CA ALA A 63 -11.59 -13.67 4.57
C ALA A 63 -10.78 -12.72 3.69
N ILE A 64 -10.89 -12.84 2.36
CA ILE A 64 -10.25 -11.93 1.40
C ILE A 64 -10.79 -10.50 1.56
N GLN A 65 -12.11 -10.35 1.66
CA GLN A 65 -12.74 -9.04 1.88
C GLN A 65 -12.32 -8.43 3.22
N SER A 66 -12.34 -9.23 4.29
CA SER A 66 -11.91 -8.83 5.63
C SER A 66 -10.43 -8.43 5.65
N SER A 67 -9.56 -9.14 4.93
CA SER A 67 -8.14 -8.80 4.76
C SER A 67 -7.96 -7.45 4.09
N GLY A 68 -8.71 -7.20 3.01
CA GLY A 68 -8.71 -5.90 2.33
C GLY A 68 -9.20 -4.77 3.23
N ALA A 69 -10.22 -5.02 4.04
CA ALA A 69 -10.75 -4.05 5.01
C ALA A 69 -9.72 -3.73 6.11
N LEU A 70 -9.03 -4.75 6.63
CA LEU A 70 -7.99 -4.58 7.65
C LEU A 70 -6.80 -3.76 7.13
N ILE A 71 -6.28 -4.10 5.94
CA ILE A 71 -5.23 -3.28 5.30
C ILE A 71 -5.73 -1.86 5.08
N GLY A 72 -7.00 -1.69 4.69
CA GLY A 72 -7.59 -0.38 4.50
C GLY A 72 -7.62 0.48 5.75
N ASP A 73 -7.94 -0.10 6.90
CA ASP A 73 -7.87 0.60 8.18
C ASP A 73 -6.43 0.98 8.56
N ILE A 74 -5.48 0.06 8.38
CA ILE A 74 -4.06 0.32 8.64
C ILE A 74 -3.60 1.52 7.82
N MET A 75 -3.87 1.52 6.52
CA MET A 75 -3.49 2.59 5.60
C MET A 75 -4.20 3.92 5.94
N ALA A 76 -5.52 3.87 6.16
CA ALA A 76 -6.30 5.06 6.49
C ALA A 76 -5.88 5.70 7.82
N SER A 77 -5.52 4.89 8.83
CA SER A 77 -5.00 5.40 10.13
C SER A 77 -3.72 6.20 9.99
N ARG A 78 -2.99 6.04 8.88
CA ARG A 78 -1.77 6.77 8.54
C ARG A 78 -2.01 7.92 7.56
N GLY A 79 -3.26 8.22 7.25
CA GLY A 79 -3.66 9.31 6.37
C GLY A 79 -3.62 8.98 4.87
N PHE A 80 -3.34 7.73 4.49
CA PHE A 80 -3.43 7.31 3.09
C PHE A 80 -4.90 7.36 2.63
N ARG A 81 -5.08 7.67 1.35
CA ARG A 81 -6.40 7.71 0.71
C ARG A 81 -6.48 6.65 -0.37
N ILE A 82 -7.68 6.18 -0.66
CA ILE A 82 -7.87 5.28 -1.79
C ILE A 82 -7.62 6.07 -3.07
N ALA A 83 -6.71 5.61 -3.91
CA ALA A 83 -6.43 6.25 -5.18
C ALA A 83 -7.68 6.26 -6.06
N ARG A 84 -7.92 7.36 -6.79
CA ARG A 84 -9.06 7.46 -7.71
C ARG A 84 -8.59 7.58 -9.16
N ASP A 85 -9.35 7.00 -10.09
CA ASP A 85 -9.10 7.18 -11.51
C ASP A 85 -9.68 8.51 -12.04
N ALA A 86 -9.51 8.77 -13.34
CA ALA A 86 -9.99 10.00 -13.98
C ALA A 86 -11.54 10.17 -13.93
N ARG A 87 -12.28 9.10 -13.62
CA ARG A 87 -13.75 9.11 -13.47
C ARG A 87 -14.16 9.23 -12.01
N GLY A 88 -13.20 9.28 -11.08
CA GLY A 88 -13.44 9.30 -9.64
C GLY A 88 -13.68 7.92 -9.02
N GLU A 89 -13.51 6.84 -9.77
CA GLU A 89 -13.69 5.47 -9.27
C GLU A 89 -12.47 4.98 -8.50
N LYS A 90 -12.69 4.03 -7.57
CA LYS A 90 -11.59 3.45 -6.77
C LYS A 90 -10.60 2.73 -7.69
N ARG A 91 -9.36 3.20 -7.70
CA ARG A 91 -8.29 2.60 -8.48
C ARG A 91 -7.90 1.25 -7.88
N ARG A 92 -7.93 0.22 -8.71
CA ARG A 92 -7.56 -1.15 -8.35
C ARG A 92 -6.49 -1.65 -9.29
N GLY A 93 -5.56 -2.43 -8.75
CA GLY A 93 -4.53 -3.12 -9.51
C GLY A 93 -4.72 -4.63 -9.46
N ARG A 94 -4.13 -5.33 -10.43
CA ARG A 94 -4.05 -6.80 -10.41
C ARG A 94 -3.02 -7.25 -9.38
N VAL A 95 -3.40 -8.21 -8.56
CA VAL A 95 -2.46 -8.91 -7.67
C VAL A 95 -1.84 -10.06 -8.48
N ARG A 96 -0.52 -10.04 -8.62
CA ARG A 96 0.27 -10.99 -9.41
C ARG A 96 0.57 -12.24 -8.59
N LYS A 97 0.66 -13.38 -9.30
CA LYS A 97 1.01 -14.69 -8.75
C LYS A 97 0.11 -15.16 -7.58
N ALA A 98 -1.15 -14.72 -7.59
CA ALA A 98 -2.14 -15.05 -6.57
C ALA A 98 -3.22 -16.01 -7.13
N ARG A 99 -3.47 -17.09 -6.41
CA ARG A 99 -4.54 -18.07 -6.70
C ARG A 99 -5.92 -17.52 -6.36
N PHE A 100 -6.08 -16.82 -5.24
CA PHE A 100 -7.41 -16.41 -4.75
C PHE A 100 -7.64 -14.90 -4.84
N VAL A 101 -6.67 -14.08 -4.43
CA VAL A 101 -6.83 -12.61 -4.47
C VAL A 101 -6.43 -12.09 -5.84
N LYS A 102 -7.39 -11.72 -6.68
CA LYS A 102 -7.10 -11.28 -8.07
C LYS A 102 -6.82 -9.79 -8.21
N SER A 103 -7.38 -8.97 -7.33
CA SER A 103 -7.23 -7.52 -7.35
C SER A 103 -7.15 -6.94 -5.95
N GLY A 104 -6.64 -5.73 -5.84
CA GLY A 104 -6.61 -4.99 -4.59
C GLY A 104 -6.58 -3.48 -4.82
N THR A 105 -6.82 -2.75 -3.75
CA THR A 105 -6.85 -1.28 -3.74
C THR A 105 -5.43 -0.71 -3.82
N ILE A 106 -5.26 0.30 -4.67
CA ILE A 106 -4.06 1.13 -4.71
C ILE A 106 -4.32 2.37 -3.85
N TRP A 107 -3.33 2.77 -3.06
CA TRP A 107 -3.45 3.90 -2.15
C TRP A 107 -2.62 5.08 -2.63
N GLU A 108 -3.18 6.27 -2.47
CA GLU A 108 -2.46 7.53 -2.58
C GLU A 108 -1.79 7.83 -1.24
N LEU A 109 -0.56 8.33 -1.33
CA LEU A 109 0.14 8.89 -0.18
C LEU A 109 -0.77 9.89 0.54
N PRO A 110 -0.63 10.02 1.87
CA PRO A 110 -1.25 11.14 2.56
C PRO A 110 -0.90 12.39 1.79
N MET A 111 -1.90 13.22 1.46
CA MET A 111 -1.63 14.55 0.93
C MET A 111 -0.81 15.25 2.00
N GLN A 112 0.51 15.22 1.88
CA GLN A 112 1.33 16.21 2.53
C GLN A 112 0.85 17.52 1.93
N ALA A 113 0.25 18.36 2.76
CA ALA A 113 0.21 19.78 2.51
C ALA A 113 1.65 20.32 2.59
N ASP A 114 2.56 19.83 1.74
CA ASP A 114 3.95 20.28 1.67
C ASP A 114 4.28 20.57 0.21
N ASP A 115 3.57 21.57 -0.31
CA ASP A 115 4.10 22.37 -1.41
C ASP A 115 5.52 22.88 -1.05
N ASP A 116 5.78 23.12 0.24
CA ASP A 116 7.07 23.54 0.79
C ASP A 116 8.16 22.46 0.76
N HIS A 117 7.86 21.19 1.07
CA HIS A 117 8.87 20.13 0.98
C HIS A 117 9.29 19.88 -0.47
N ARG A 118 8.33 19.85 -1.40
CA ARG A 118 8.63 19.75 -2.84
C ARG A 118 9.43 20.94 -3.35
N LYS A 119 9.06 22.17 -2.98
CA LYS A 119 9.84 23.37 -3.31
C LYS A 119 11.26 23.31 -2.75
N LYS A 120 11.43 22.83 -1.52
CA LYS A 120 12.73 22.67 -0.88
C LYS A 120 13.60 21.63 -1.59
N VAL A 121 13.05 20.49 -1.96
CA VAL A 121 13.79 19.46 -2.72
C VAL A 121 14.16 19.98 -4.12
N ALA A 122 13.24 20.66 -4.80
CA ALA A 122 13.51 21.26 -6.12
C ALA A 122 14.63 22.32 -6.04
N SER A 123 14.58 23.20 -5.03
CA SER A 123 15.62 24.20 -4.77
C SER A 123 17.00 23.55 -4.54
N ILE A 124 17.06 22.45 -3.79
CA ILE A 124 18.33 21.74 -3.56
C ILE A 124 18.86 21.14 -4.86
N MET A 125 17.99 20.56 -5.70
CA MET A 125 18.40 20.02 -7.00
C MET A 125 18.92 21.11 -7.93
N ASP A 126 18.22 22.25 -8.03
CA ASP A 126 18.65 23.37 -8.87
C ASP A 126 20.03 23.90 -8.43
N ASP A 127 20.24 24.09 -7.13
CA ASP A 127 21.53 24.51 -6.56
C ASP A 127 22.68 23.54 -6.87
N ILE A 128 22.40 22.23 -6.85
CA ILE A 128 23.40 21.20 -7.18
C ILE A 128 23.72 21.24 -8.67
N MET A 129 22.71 21.38 -9.53
CA MET A 129 22.89 21.42 -10.98
C MET A 129 23.63 22.68 -11.45
N ILE A 130 23.41 23.82 -10.78
CA ILE A 130 24.18 25.06 -11.01
C ILE A 130 25.64 24.83 -10.63
N ARG A 131 25.92 24.37 -9.39
CA ARG A 131 27.29 24.11 -8.93
C ARG A 131 28.03 23.12 -9.83
N TYR A 132 27.35 22.06 -10.26
CA TYR A 132 27.93 21.09 -11.18
C TYR A 132 28.30 21.72 -12.53
N ARG A 133 27.41 22.54 -13.10
CA ARG A 133 27.66 23.25 -14.36
C ARG A 133 28.84 24.21 -14.26
N ASP A 134 28.91 24.97 -13.16
CA ASP A 134 29.99 25.93 -12.93
C ASP A 134 31.32 25.21 -12.75
N THR A 135 31.32 24.10 -12.00
CA THR A 135 32.50 23.24 -11.84
C THR A 135 32.98 22.68 -13.18
N LEU A 136 32.06 22.20 -14.04
CA LEU A 136 32.41 21.73 -15.37
C LEU A 136 32.96 22.85 -16.26
N ALA A 137 32.44 24.07 -16.15
CA ALA A 137 32.90 25.22 -16.91
C ALA A 137 34.29 25.70 -16.46
N GLU A 138 34.61 25.58 -15.17
CA GLU A 138 35.96 25.84 -14.64
C GLU A 138 36.97 24.79 -15.09
N LEU A 139 36.59 23.50 -15.08
CA LEU A 139 37.45 22.40 -15.53
C LEU A 139 37.70 22.39 -17.05
N ALA A 140 36.87 23.10 -17.83
CA ALA A 140 37.01 23.20 -19.28
C ALA A 140 37.87 24.40 -19.74
N LYS A 141 38.43 25.20 -18.81
CA LYS A 141 39.41 26.25 -19.07
C LYS A 141 40.84 25.75 -18.84
#